data_AF-A0A3C0GEA9-F1
#
_entry.id   AF-A0A3C0GEA9-F1
#
_cell.length_a   1.000
_cell.length_b   1.000
_cell.length_c   1.000
_cell.angle_alpha   90.00
_cell.angle_beta   90.00
_cell.angle_gamma   90.00
#
_symmetry.space_group_name_H-M   'P 1'
#
loop_
_entity.id
_entity.type
_entity.pdbx_description
1 polymer ?
#
loop_
_entity_poly.entity_id
_entity_poly.type
_entity_poly.pdbx_seq_one_letter_code
_entity_poly.pdbx_strand_id
1 'polypeptide(L)'
;MDVGVIGVGVVGGAVCEGLRRLGHNVKVHDIKLNTKIQEVLDTEICFVCVPTPSRQDGDCNIDIVESVVNSLNNNNYSGIIALKSTITPGTTNRLAERYPDLELCFVPEFLRERCATEDFIYNHDLCVIGTDNLDTYNKL
;
A
#
# COMPACT_ATOMS: atom_id res chain seq x y z
N MET A 1 8.08 3.25 14.14
CA MET A 1 8.54 2.71 12.85
C MET A 1 8.50 3.77 11.79
N ASP A 2 9.35 3.61 10.79
CA ASP A 2 9.29 4.35 9.54
C ASP A 2 8.34 3.64 8.58
N VAL A 3 7.33 4.34 8.08
CA VAL A 3 6.31 3.79 7.17
C VAL A 3 6.29 4.58 5.87
N GLY A 4 6.35 3.87 4.75
CA GLY A 4 6.16 4.40 3.41
C GLY A 4 4.68 4.39 3.02
N VAL A 5 4.22 5.43 2.32
CA VAL A 5 2.92 5.43 1.65
C VAL A 5 3.10 5.90 0.22
N ILE A 6 2.74 5.05 -0.75
CA ILE A 6 2.80 5.36 -2.17
C ILE A 6 1.40 5.59 -2.71
N GLY A 7 1.16 6.79 -3.25
CA GLY A 7 -0.15 7.28 -3.66
C GLY A 7 -0.90 7.93 -2.51
N VAL A 8 -0.91 9.26 -2.48
CA VAL A 8 -1.51 10.10 -1.42
C VAL A 8 -2.86 10.64 -1.91
N GLY A 9 -3.69 9.73 -2.45
CA GLY A 9 -5.10 9.98 -2.74
C GLY A 9 -5.94 9.93 -1.46
N VAL A 10 -7.22 9.62 -1.60
CA VAL A 10 -8.14 9.52 -0.45
C VAL A 10 -7.68 8.45 0.56
N VAL A 11 -7.38 7.24 0.07
CA VAL A 11 -6.93 6.13 0.92
C VAL A 11 -5.56 6.42 1.53
N GLY A 12 -4.55 6.71 0.71
CA GLY A 12 -3.20 6.97 1.21
C GLY A 12 -3.12 8.19 2.12
N GLY A 13 -3.94 9.22 1.88
CA GLY A 13 -4.06 10.37 2.77
C GLY A 13 -4.62 10.01 4.15
N ALA A 14 -5.66 9.17 4.19
CA ALA A 14 -6.21 8.66 5.45
C ALA A 14 -5.19 7.79 6.21
N VAL A 15 -4.48 6.91 5.51
CA VAL A 15 -3.38 6.09 6.07
C VAL A 15 -2.28 6.98 6.65
N CYS A 16 -1.85 8.01 5.90
CA CYS A 16 -0.83 8.94 6.38
C CYS A 16 -1.24 9.63 7.68
N GLU A 17 -2.46 10.15 7.74
CA GLU A 17 -2.97 10.86 8.92
C GLU A 17 -3.10 9.92 10.13
N GLY A 18 -3.70 8.74 9.94
CA GLY A 18 -3.89 7.79 11.04
C GLY A 18 -2.57 7.28 11.61
N LEU A 19 -1.63 6.88 10.76
CA LEU A 19 -0.32 6.38 11.22
C LEU A 19 0.52 7.47 11.89
N ARG A 20 0.46 8.72 11.41
CA ARG A 20 1.12 9.86 12.09
C ARG A 20 0.54 10.10 13.48
N ARG A 21 -0.78 9.99 13.64
CA ARG A 21 -1.44 10.13 14.95
C ARG A 21 -1.05 9.04 15.94
N LEU A 22 -0.74 7.84 15.44
CA LEU A 22 -0.19 6.75 16.25
C LEU A 22 1.30 6.91 16.59
N GLY A 23 1.94 8.00 16.12
CA GLY A 23 3.34 8.31 16.42
C GLY A 23 4.36 7.68 15.48
N HIS A 24 3.92 7.17 14.33
CA HIS A 24 4.84 6.65 13.31
C HIS A 24 5.41 7.78 12.43
N ASN A 25 6.63 7.58 11.94
CA ASN A 25 7.22 8.48 10.96
C ASN A 25 6.75 8.06 9.56
N VAL A 26 5.97 8.91 8.89
CA VAL A 26 5.38 8.57 7.58
C VAL A 26 6.08 9.34 6.46
N LYS A 27 6.77 8.59 5.60
CA LYS A 27 7.38 9.06 4.35
C LYS A 27 6.45 8.73 3.19
N VAL A 28 6.41 9.60 2.19
CA VAL A 28 5.42 9.48 1.11
C VAL A 28 6.07 9.55 -0.26
N HIS A 29 5.49 8.81 -1.21
CA HIS A 29 5.76 8.99 -2.62
C HIS A 29 4.45 9.16 -3.41
N ASP A 30 4.31 10.29 -4.10
CA ASP A 30 3.25 10.57 -5.05
C ASP A 30 3.78 11.47 -6.18
N ILE A 31 3.44 11.11 -7.42
CA ILE A 31 3.84 11.84 -8.63
C ILE A 31 3.30 13.28 -8.65
N LYS A 32 2.13 13.53 -8.05
CA LYS A 32 1.53 14.88 -7.97
C LYS A 32 2.24 15.76 -6.95
N LEU A 33 2.96 15.16 -6.01
CA LEU A 33 3.75 15.87 -5.00
C LEU A 33 5.22 16.06 -5.44
N ASN A 34 5.60 15.60 -6.64
CA ASN A 34 6.98 15.66 -7.16
C ASN A 34 8.03 15.03 -6.22
N THR A 35 7.61 14.04 -5.44
CA THR A 35 8.49 13.23 -4.56
C THR A 35 9.14 12.11 -5.36
N LYS A 36 10.14 11.47 -4.76
CA LYS A 36 10.88 10.36 -5.36
C LYS A 36 10.63 9.06 -4.60
N ILE A 37 10.55 7.95 -5.32
CA ILE A 37 10.38 6.62 -4.69
C ILE A 37 11.53 6.28 -3.73
N GLN A 38 12.71 6.87 -3.93
CA GLN A 38 13.86 6.71 -3.04
C GLN A 38 13.58 7.19 -1.61
N GLU A 39 12.61 8.08 -1.42
CA GLU A 39 12.25 8.64 -0.10
C GLU A 39 11.53 7.63 0.79
N VAL A 40 11.04 6.51 0.26
CA VAL A 40 10.37 5.45 1.03
C VAL A 40 11.19 4.16 1.13
N LEU A 41 12.43 4.13 0.63
CA LEU A 41 13.21 2.88 0.57
C LEU A 41 13.76 2.41 1.93
N ASP A 42 13.88 3.32 2.89
CA ASP A 42 14.38 3.04 4.24
C ASP A 42 13.25 2.79 5.26
N THR A 43 12.01 2.61 4.79
CA THR A 43 10.86 2.30 5.63
C THR A 43 10.71 0.80 5.88
N GLU A 44 10.11 0.43 7.00
CA GLU A 44 9.91 -0.97 7.39
C GLU A 44 8.73 -1.61 6.65
N ILE A 45 7.70 -0.80 6.36
CA ILE A 45 6.49 -1.18 5.62
C ILE A 45 6.15 -0.05 4.65
N CYS A 46 5.74 -0.41 3.43
CA CYS A 46 5.31 0.52 2.40
C CYS A 46 3.91 0.17 1.92
N PHE A 47 2.94 1.04 2.22
CA PHE A 47 1.55 0.90 1.77
C PHE A 47 1.39 1.41 0.35
N VAL A 48 0.95 0.53 -0.55
CA VAL A 48 0.66 0.89 -1.95
C VAL A 48 -0.83 1.22 -2.09
N CYS A 49 -1.12 2.50 -2.22
CA CYS A 49 -2.47 3.10 -2.23
C CYS A 49 -2.74 3.84 -3.56
N VAL A 50 -2.23 3.33 -4.67
CA VAL A 50 -2.34 3.93 -6.00
C VAL A 50 -3.66 3.59 -6.69
N PRO A 51 -4.11 4.39 -7.69
CA PRO A 51 -5.34 4.13 -8.40
C PRO A 51 -5.33 2.80 -9.17
N THR A 52 -6.47 2.11 -9.17
CA THR A 52 -6.75 0.92 -9.99
C THR A 52 -8.04 1.12 -10.78
N PRO A 53 -8.05 2.03 -11.78
CA PRO A 53 -9.26 2.36 -12.52
C PRO A 53 -9.80 1.14 -13.28
N SER A 54 -11.11 1.08 -13.48
CA SER A 54 -11.71 0.01 -14.28
C SER A 54 -11.28 0.10 -15.75
N ARG A 55 -11.00 -1.06 -16.35
CA ARG A 55 -10.82 -1.24 -17.79
C ARG A 55 -12.18 -1.23 -18.50
N GLN A 56 -12.17 -1.15 -19.83
CA GLN A 56 -13.40 -1.12 -20.64
C GLN A 56 -14.24 -2.40 -20.50
N ASP A 57 -13.62 -3.52 -20.16
CA ASP A 57 -14.25 -4.82 -19.89
C ASP A 57 -14.70 -5.01 -18.43
N GLY A 58 -14.47 -4.01 -17.58
CA GLY A 58 -14.84 -4.02 -16.16
C GLY A 58 -13.79 -4.60 -15.22
N ASP A 59 -12.66 -5.12 -15.71
CA ASP A 59 -11.57 -5.59 -14.85
C ASP A 59 -10.81 -4.42 -14.21
N CYS A 60 -10.11 -4.67 -13.10
CA CYS A 60 -9.28 -3.66 -12.46
C CYS A 60 -8.00 -3.44 -13.28
N ASN A 61 -7.73 -2.20 -13.71
CA ASN A 61 -6.43 -1.89 -14.26
C ASN A 61 -5.39 -1.77 -13.14
N ILE A 62 -4.49 -2.73 -13.06
CA ILE A 62 -3.46 -2.82 -12.03
C ILE A 62 -2.07 -2.38 -12.50
N ASP A 63 -1.93 -1.86 -13.73
CA ASP A 63 -0.64 -1.50 -14.32
C ASP A 63 0.18 -0.55 -13.41
N ILE A 64 -0.49 0.36 -12.70
CA ILE A 64 0.15 1.31 -11.77
C ILE A 64 0.70 0.56 -10.54
N VAL A 65 -0.07 -0.39 -9.99
CA VAL A 65 0.38 -1.23 -8.88
C VAL A 65 1.60 -2.05 -9.31
N GLU A 66 1.54 -2.72 -10.46
CA GLU A 66 2.66 -3.52 -10.97
C GLU A 66 3.91 -2.64 -11.21
N SER A 67 3.74 -1.43 -11.75
CA SER A 67 4.84 -0.48 -11.95
C SER A 67 5.48 -0.04 -10.64
N VAL A 68 4.69 0.19 -9.58
CA VAL A 68 5.21 0.56 -8.25
C VAL A 68 5.98 -0.59 -7.64
N VAL A 69 5.42 -1.80 -7.65
CA VAL A 69 6.10 -3.00 -7.13
C VAL A 69 7.41 -3.25 -7.88
N ASN A 70 7.40 -3.14 -9.22
CA ASN A 70 8.60 -3.24 -10.04
C ASN A 70 9.64 -2.17 -9.69
N SER A 71 9.20 -0.94 -9.39
CA SER A 71 10.10 0.15 -9.00
C SER A 71 10.73 -0.10 -7.63
N LEU A 72 9.96 -0.61 -6.67
CA LEU A 72 10.48 -1.02 -5.36
C LEU A 72 11.50 -2.16 -5.48
N ASN A 73 11.19 -3.17 -6.31
CA ASN A 73 12.13 -4.25 -6.65
C ASN A 73 13.44 -3.72 -7.23
N ASN A 74 13.38 -2.87 -8.25
CA ASN A 74 14.56 -2.33 -8.92
C ASN A 74 15.41 -1.42 -8.02
N ASN A 75 14.84 -0.90 -6.93
CA ASN A 75 15.56 -0.13 -5.93
C ASN A 75 15.93 -0.96 -4.68
N ASN A 76 15.78 -2.30 -4.74
CA ASN A 76 16.10 -3.24 -3.66
C ASN A 76 15.42 -2.90 -2.33
N TYR A 77 14.14 -2.50 -2.37
CA TYR A 77 13.36 -2.31 -1.16
C TYR A 77 13.27 -3.62 -0.37
N SER A 78 13.61 -3.58 0.92
CA SER A 78 13.71 -4.77 1.78
C SER A 78 12.62 -4.86 2.85
N GLY A 79 11.75 -3.85 2.96
CA GLY A 79 10.61 -3.85 3.86
C GLY A 79 9.40 -4.60 3.28
N ILE A 80 8.31 -4.61 4.04
CA ILE A 80 7.04 -5.22 3.60
C ILE A 80 6.35 -4.29 2.61
N ILE A 81 5.81 -4.84 1.53
CA ILE A 81 4.94 -4.14 0.57
C ILE A 81 3.50 -4.52 0.86
N ALA A 82 2.76 -3.62 1.51
CA ALA A 82 1.36 -3.79 1.82
C ALA A 82 0.48 -3.23 0.70
N LEU A 83 -0.04 -4.11 -0.15
CA LEU A 83 -0.96 -3.74 -1.23
C LEU A 83 -2.31 -3.37 -0.60
N LYS A 84 -2.70 -2.09 -0.73
CA LYS A 84 -3.94 -1.55 -0.17
C LYS A 84 -4.92 -1.08 -1.25
N SER A 85 -4.41 -0.77 -2.44
CA SER A 85 -5.22 -0.60 -3.65
C SER A 85 -6.14 -1.79 -3.91
N THR A 86 -7.36 -1.53 -4.36
CA THR A 86 -8.29 -2.59 -4.78
C THR A 86 -7.74 -3.32 -6.00
N ILE A 87 -7.46 -4.61 -5.86
CA ILE A 87 -6.88 -5.47 -6.90
C ILE A 87 -7.70 -6.74 -7.08
N THR A 88 -7.63 -7.33 -8.27
CA THR A 88 -8.30 -8.61 -8.57
C THR A 88 -7.66 -9.75 -7.75
N PRO A 89 -8.46 -10.69 -7.19
CA PRO A 89 -7.92 -11.85 -6.47
C PRO A 89 -6.85 -12.61 -7.25
N GLY A 90 -5.83 -13.12 -6.55
CA GLY A 90 -4.67 -13.78 -7.14
C GLY A 90 -3.58 -12.83 -7.64
N THR A 91 -3.82 -11.52 -7.69
CA THR A 91 -2.79 -10.53 -8.09
C THR A 91 -1.59 -10.53 -7.14
N THR A 92 -1.81 -10.57 -5.82
CA THR A 92 -0.72 -10.61 -4.82
C THR A 92 0.17 -11.83 -5.02
N ASN A 93 -0.41 -13.02 -5.17
CA ASN A 93 0.33 -14.26 -5.42
C ASN A 93 1.15 -14.18 -6.72
N ARG A 94 0.55 -13.69 -7.81
CA ARG A 94 1.26 -13.51 -9.08
C ARG A 94 2.45 -12.55 -8.96
N LEU A 95 2.30 -11.48 -8.18
CA LEU A 95 3.39 -10.54 -7.93
C LEU A 95 4.48 -11.15 -7.06
N ALA A 96 4.13 -11.89 -6.01
CA ALA A 96 5.09 -12.61 -5.17
C ALA A 96 5.88 -13.66 -5.97
N GLU A 97 5.21 -14.40 -6.86
CA GLU A 97 5.88 -15.35 -7.78
C GLU A 97 6.82 -14.65 -8.76
N ARG A 98 6.46 -13.45 -9.24
CA ARG A 98 7.28 -12.65 -10.17
C ARG A 98 8.47 -12.01 -9.48
N TYR A 99 8.34 -11.63 -8.20
CA TYR A 99 9.35 -10.91 -7.42
C TYR A 99 9.63 -11.67 -6.11
N PRO A 100 10.34 -12.81 -6.18
CA PRO A 100 10.49 -13.72 -5.04
C PRO A 100 11.30 -13.15 -3.87
N ASP A 101 12.08 -12.09 -4.10
CA ASP A 101 12.87 -11.41 -3.06
C ASP A 101 12.06 -10.33 -2.32
N LEU A 102 10.83 -10.02 -2.78
CA LEU A 102 9.96 -9.04 -2.15
C LEU A 102 8.97 -9.72 -1.19
N GLU A 103 8.80 -9.11 -0.02
CA GLU A 103 7.77 -9.50 0.94
C GLU A 103 6.47 -8.72 0.66
N LEU A 104 5.48 -9.39 0.06
CA LEU A 104 4.18 -8.79 -0.28
C LEU A 104 3.06 -9.32 0.61
N CYS A 105 2.17 -8.41 1.01
CA CYS A 105 0.90 -8.76 1.63
C CYS A 105 -0.24 -7.92 1.06
N PHE A 106 -1.47 -8.35 1.32
CA PHE A 106 -2.67 -7.62 0.92
C PHE A 106 -3.41 -7.10 2.16
N VAL A 107 -3.62 -5.80 2.22
CA VAL A 107 -4.31 -5.11 3.32
C VAL A 107 -5.40 -4.22 2.72
N PRO A 108 -6.56 -4.77 2.32
CA PRO A 108 -7.62 -4.02 1.66
C PRO A 108 -8.13 -2.85 2.52
N GLU A 109 -8.89 -1.95 1.90
CA GLU A 109 -9.45 -0.78 2.55
C GLU A 109 -10.97 -0.70 2.30
N PHE A 110 -11.71 -0.24 3.32
CA PHE A 110 -13.18 -0.23 3.37
C PHE A 110 -13.77 1.16 3.69
N LEU A 111 -12.93 2.19 3.87
CA LEU A 111 -13.38 3.54 4.16
C LEU A 111 -14.29 4.14 3.08
N ARG A 112 -15.11 5.10 3.48
CA ARG A 112 -15.97 5.87 2.57
C ARG A 112 -15.30 7.19 2.23
N GLU A 113 -15.33 7.57 0.95
CA GLU A 113 -14.57 8.72 0.44
C GLU A 113 -14.81 10.03 1.20
N ARG A 114 -16.06 10.34 1.52
CA ARG A 114 -16.46 11.60 2.19
C ARG A 114 -15.91 11.74 3.61
N CYS A 115 -15.67 10.62 4.29
CA CYS A 115 -15.25 10.57 5.69
C CYS A 115 -14.02 9.67 5.87
N ALA A 116 -13.17 9.58 4.85
CA ALA A 116 -12.06 8.63 4.80
C ALA A 116 -11.15 8.67 6.03
N THR A 117 -10.76 9.88 6.45
CA THR A 117 -9.93 10.09 7.63
C THR A 117 -10.65 9.68 8.92
N GLU A 118 -11.93 10.01 9.06
CA GLU A 118 -12.72 9.67 10.24
C GLU A 118 -12.96 8.15 10.31
N ASP A 119 -13.27 7.52 9.18
CA ASP A 119 -13.44 6.07 9.07
C ASP A 119 -12.15 5.33 9.41
N PHE A 120 -11.00 5.79 8.91
CA PHE A 120 -9.71 5.16 9.19
C PHE A 120 -9.28 5.29 10.66
N ILE A 121 -9.58 6.43 11.31
CA ILE A 121 -9.10 6.71 12.68
C ILE A 121 -10.07 6.20 13.75
N TYR A 122 -11.37 6.36 13.53
CA TYR A 122 -12.39 6.18 14.57
C TYR A 122 -13.41 5.09 14.25
N ASN A 123 -13.75 4.88 12.98
CA ASN A 123 -14.80 3.93 12.58
C ASN A 123 -14.23 2.69 11.84
N HIS A 124 -13.03 2.26 12.21
CA HIS A 124 -12.36 1.12 11.59
C HIS A 124 -12.64 -0.16 12.39
N ASP A 125 -13.77 -0.81 12.10
CA ASP A 125 -14.20 -2.03 12.81
C ASP A 125 -13.49 -3.31 12.33
N LEU A 126 -12.83 -3.26 11.16
CA LEU A 126 -12.27 -4.43 10.49
C LEU A 126 -10.98 -4.08 9.73
N CYS A 127 -9.87 -4.66 10.21
CA CYS A 127 -8.62 -4.75 9.45
C CYS A 127 -8.45 -6.19 8.95
N VAL A 128 -8.33 -6.35 7.63
CA VAL A 128 -8.04 -7.66 7.00
C VAL A 128 -6.60 -7.65 6.53
N ILE A 129 -5.86 -8.72 6.84
CA ILE A 129 -4.48 -8.92 6.39
C ILE A 129 -4.40 -10.29 5.71
N GLY A 130 -3.96 -10.30 4.46
CA GLY A 130 -3.66 -11.50 3.68
C GLY A 130 -2.15 -11.64 3.49
N THR A 131 -1.56 -12.64 4.13
CA THR A 131 -0.14 -13.03 3.99
C THR A 131 0.02 -14.52 4.34
N ASP A 132 1.06 -15.15 3.80
CA ASP A 132 1.51 -16.50 4.17
C ASP A 132 2.70 -16.46 5.16
N ASN A 133 3.20 -15.27 5.50
CA ASN A 133 4.31 -15.05 6.42
C ASN A 133 3.83 -14.51 7.78
N LEU A 134 4.09 -15.26 8.86
CA LEU A 134 3.67 -14.90 10.21
C LEU A 134 4.40 -13.65 10.74
N ASP A 135 5.66 -13.43 10.35
CA ASP A 135 6.41 -12.25 10.76
C ASP A 135 5.85 -10.98 10.11
N THR A 136 5.37 -11.09 8.87
CA THR A 136 4.64 -10.02 8.17
C THR A 136 3.33 -9.71 8.86
N TYR A 137 2.57 -10.73 9.26
CA TYR A 137 1.34 -10.55 10.03
C TYR A 137 1.58 -9.84 11.37
N ASN A 138 2.61 -10.22 12.12
CA ASN A 138 2.90 -9.63 13.44
C ASN A 138 3.42 -8.18 13.38
N LYS A 139 3.90 -7.74 12.22
CA LYS A 139 4.41 -6.37 12.01
C LYS A 139 3.35 -5.35 11.60
N LEU A 140 2.19 -5.82 11.12
CA LEU A 140 1.05 -5.00 10.69
C LEU A 140 0.03 -4.83 11.82
#